data_AF-A0A0G1LG23-F1
#
_entry.id   AF-A0A0G1LG23-F1
#
_cell.length_a   1.000
_cell.length_b   1.000
_cell.length_c   1.000
_cell.angle_alpha   90.00
_cell.angle_beta   90.00
_cell.angle_gamma   90.00
#
_symmetry.space_group_name_H-M   'P 1'
#
loop_
_entity.id
_entity.type
_entity.pdbx_description
1 polymer ?
#
loop_
_entity_poly.entity_id
_entity_poly.type
_entity_poly.pdbx_seq_one_letter_code
_entity_poly.pdbx_strand_id
1 'polypeptide(L)'
;MRKMKKSVYGLVAALVAVPSLAFAQFQAPSGTNLPSASLTNIITNIMNWLLMIVGILGVIGFVIAGILYLTAAGDGDMIDRAKKAMVYSIVGVLVALIGLVVIRAVQGLLGASRTF
;
A
#
# COMPACT_ATOMS: atom_id res chain seq x y z
N MET A 1 15.50 -52.26 37.51
CA MET A 1 14.88 -52.10 36.16
C MET A 1 14.24 -50.74 35.89
N ARG A 2 13.74 -49.97 36.87
CA ARG A 2 13.07 -48.67 36.65
C ARG A 2 13.93 -47.54 36.06
N LYS A 3 15.23 -47.49 36.35
CA LYS A 3 16.15 -46.46 35.83
C LYS A 3 16.46 -46.64 34.33
N MET A 4 16.53 -47.88 33.86
CA MET A 4 16.80 -48.22 32.46
C MET A 4 15.65 -47.79 31.53
N LYS A 5 14.40 -47.95 31.98
CA LYS A 5 13.23 -47.50 31.20
C LYS A 5 13.20 -45.98 31.04
N LYS A 6 13.61 -45.19 32.05
CA LYS A 6 13.64 -43.71 31.97
C LYS A 6 14.65 -43.19 30.95
N SER A 7 15.83 -43.80 30.85
CA SER A 7 16.82 -43.45 29.83
C SER A 7 16.35 -43.82 28.42
N VAL A 8 15.66 -44.96 28.28
CA VAL A 8 15.05 -45.37 27.00
C VAL A 8 13.92 -44.40 26.59
N TYR A 9 13.04 -43.99 27.51
CA TYR A 9 11.99 -43.00 27.21
C TYR A 9 12.56 -41.63 26.85
N GLY A 10 13.65 -41.20 27.49
CA GLY A 10 14.33 -39.95 27.14
C GLY A 10 14.93 -39.98 25.72
N LEU A 11 15.54 -41.10 25.32
CA LEU A 11 16.08 -41.28 23.98
C LEU A 11 14.97 -41.31 22.90
N VAL A 12 13.86 -41.99 23.18
CA VAL A 12 12.70 -42.07 22.26
C VAL A 12 12.02 -40.70 22.11
N ALA A 13 11.87 -39.93 23.21
CA ALA A 13 11.33 -38.58 23.15
C ALA A 13 12.21 -37.64 22.31
N ALA A 14 13.53 -37.77 22.40
CA ALA A 14 14.46 -37.01 21.57
C ALA A 14 14.31 -37.37 20.08
N LEU A 15 14.21 -38.67 19.76
CA LEU A 15 14.05 -39.16 18.38
C LEU A 15 12.74 -38.71 17.72
N VAL A 16 11.64 -38.66 18.48
CA VAL A 16 10.33 -38.18 18.00
C VAL A 16 10.27 -36.65 17.88
N ALA A 17 11.09 -35.92 18.63
CA ALA A 17 11.18 -34.45 18.54
C ALA A 17 12.06 -33.96 17.38
N VAL A 18 12.99 -34.77 16.87
CA VAL A 18 13.91 -34.40 15.77
C VAL A 18 13.17 -33.95 14.50
N PRO A 19 12.09 -34.62 14.04
CA PRO A 19 11.30 -34.14 12.90
C PRO A 19 10.72 -32.72 13.10
N SER A 20 10.28 -32.37 14.32
CA SER A 20 9.73 -31.03 14.60
C SER A 20 10.78 -29.92 14.48
N LEU A 21 12.05 -30.22 14.79
CA LEU A 21 13.17 -29.30 14.60
C LEU A 21 13.53 -29.16 13.11
N ALA A 22 13.41 -30.24 12.33
CA ALA A 22 13.64 -30.21 10.89
C ALA A 22 12.57 -29.37 10.15
N PHE A 23 11.29 -29.46 10.56
CA PHE A 23 10.21 -28.64 9.99
C PHE A 23 10.23 -27.17 10.47
N ALA A 24 10.94 -26.85 11.55
CA ALA A 24 11.12 -25.48 12.03
C ALA A 24 12.16 -24.68 11.22
N GLN A 25 12.98 -25.35 10.40
CA GLN A 25 14.06 -24.72 9.63
C GLN A 25 13.59 -24.13 8.27
N PHE A 26 12.31 -23.78 8.12
CA PHE A 26 11.91 -22.97 6.96
C PHE A 26 12.48 -21.55 7.13
N GLN A 27 13.72 -21.40 6.71
CA GLN A 27 14.37 -20.10 6.52
C GLN A 27 13.97 -19.62 5.12
N ALA A 28 13.12 -18.59 5.05
CA ALA A 28 12.84 -17.94 3.78
C ALA A 28 14.19 -17.55 3.11
N PRO A 29 14.38 -17.75 1.79
CA PRO A 29 15.64 -17.48 1.11
C PRO A 29 16.14 -16.05 1.38
N SER A 30 17.18 -15.92 2.19
CA SER A 30 17.87 -14.67 2.46
C SER A 30 18.92 -14.41 1.38
N GLY A 31 18.94 -13.19 0.83
CA GLY A 31 19.81 -12.83 -0.31
C GLY A 31 19.09 -12.79 -1.67
N THR A 32 17.77 -12.95 -1.67
CA THR A 32 16.96 -12.53 -2.81
C THR A 32 17.00 -11.00 -2.85
N ASN A 33 17.56 -10.39 -3.91
CA ASN A 33 17.50 -8.94 -4.14
C ASN A 33 16.06 -8.46 -4.48
N LEU A 34 15.08 -9.16 -3.94
CA LEU A 34 13.66 -8.88 -4.02
C LEU A 34 13.31 -7.98 -2.81
N PRO A 35 12.49 -6.94 -3.00
CA PRO A 35 12.07 -6.11 -1.89
C PRO A 35 11.43 -6.97 -0.79
N SER A 36 11.92 -6.86 0.44
CA SER A 36 11.33 -7.49 1.63
C SER A 36 9.94 -6.93 1.97
N ALA A 37 9.55 -5.83 1.30
CA ALA A 37 8.23 -5.26 1.33
C ALA A 37 7.27 -6.11 0.48
N SER A 38 6.13 -6.49 1.06
CA SER A 38 4.99 -7.05 0.31
C SER A 38 4.72 -6.20 -0.94
N LEU A 39 4.35 -6.81 -2.06
CA LEU A 39 3.95 -6.10 -3.28
C LEU A 39 2.96 -4.96 -2.98
N THR A 40 2.07 -5.20 -2.00
CA THR A 40 1.14 -4.21 -1.46
C THR A 40 1.82 -2.95 -0.92
N ASN A 41 2.94 -3.08 -0.21
CA ASN A 41 3.68 -1.95 0.37
C ASN A 41 4.37 -1.13 -0.72
N ILE A 42 4.94 -1.77 -1.74
CA ILE A 42 5.57 -1.07 -2.86
C ILE A 42 4.53 -0.23 -3.60
N ILE A 43 3.39 -0.83 -3.95
CA ILE A 43 2.29 -0.14 -4.63
C ILE A 43 1.74 1.00 -3.77
N THR A 44 1.58 0.78 -2.47
CA THR A 44 1.08 1.81 -1.54
C THR A 44 2.04 2.98 -1.42
N ASN A 45 3.36 2.72 -1.34
CA ASN A 45 4.37 3.77 -1.26
C ASN A 45 4.43 4.61 -2.54
N ILE A 46 4.40 3.97 -3.72
CA ILE A 46 4.36 4.67 -5.01
C ILE A 46 3.09 5.52 -5.12
N MET A 47 1.92 4.97 -4.73
CA MET A 47 0.68 5.73 -4.71
C MET A 47 0.78 6.93 -3.78
N ASN A 48 1.28 6.76 -2.55
CA ASN A 48 1.38 7.88 -1.61
C ASN A 48 2.28 9.00 -2.14
N TRP A 49 3.38 8.64 -2.83
CA TRP A 49 4.23 9.60 -3.51
C TRP A 49 3.50 10.33 -4.64
N LEU A 50 2.75 9.62 -5.49
CA LEU A 50 1.92 10.24 -6.53
C LEU A 50 0.85 11.16 -5.94
N LEU A 51 0.18 10.75 -4.86
CA LEU A 51 -0.84 11.55 -4.18
C LEU A 51 -0.27 12.86 -3.63
N MET A 52 0.96 12.84 -3.08
CA MET A 52 1.63 14.07 -2.63
C MET A 52 1.84 15.04 -3.80
N ILE A 53 2.32 14.56 -4.95
CA ILE A 53 2.54 15.40 -6.14
C ILE A 53 1.20 15.95 -6.66
N VAL A 54 0.20 15.09 -6.82
CA VAL A 54 -1.12 15.51 -7.30
C VAL A 54 -1.80 16.48 -6.33
N GLY A 55 -1.64 16.28 -5.02
CA GLY A 55 -2.15 17.21 -4.01
C GLY A 55 -1.54 18.61 -4.17
N ILE A 56 -0.22 18.71 -4.32
CA ILE A 56 0.47 19.98 -4.53
C ILE A 56 0.03 20.64 -5.84
N LEU A 57 0.04 19.89 -6.95
CA LEU A 57 -0.37 20.40 -8.26
C LEU A 57 -1.84 20.81 -8.29
N GLY A 58 -2.71 20.05 -7.62
CA GLY A 58 -4.14 20.35 -7.51
C GLY A 58 -4.40 21.67 -6.77
N VAL A 59 -3.70 21.90 -5.65
CA VAL A 59 -3.82 23.17 -4.90
C VAL A 59 -3.30 24.34 -5.73
N ILE A 60 -2.12 24.20 -6.35
CA ILE A 60 -1.56 25.27 -7.20
C ILE A 60 -2.49 25.59 -8.37
N GLY A 61 -2.98 24.56 -9.08
CA GLY A 61 -3.91 24.73 -10.20
C GLY A 61 -5.22 25.38 -9.76
N PHE A 62 -5.74 25.01 -8.59
CA PHE A 62 -6.94 25.62 -8.02
C PHE A 62 -6.74 27.09 -7.69
N VAL A 63 -5.60 27.46 -7.10
CA VAL A 63 -5.27 28.86 -6.79
C VAL A 63 -5.12 29.68 -8.08
N ILE A 64 -4.41 29.18 -9.09
CA ILE A 64 -4.24 29.86 -10.38
C ILE A 64 -5.59 30.11 -11.04
N ALA A 65 -6.46 29.10 -11.03
CA ALA A 65 -7.79 29.22 -11.61
C ALA A 65 -8.66 30.22 -10.83
N GLY A 66 -8.54 30.28 -9.50
CA GLY A 66 -9.19 31.27 -8.66
C GLY A 66 -8.72 32.69 -8.95
N ILE A 67 -7.41 32.91 -9.06
CA ILE A 67 -6.84 34.22 -9.44
C ILE A 67 -7.36 34.63 -10.82
N LEU A 68 -7.30 33.73 -11.81
CA LEU A 68 -7.76 34.01 -13.17
C LEU A 68 -9.25 34.40 -13.20
N TYR A 69 -10.08 33.74 -12.40
CA TYR A 69 -11.51 34.05 -12.28
C TYR A 69 -11.73 35.44 -11.69
N LEU A 70 -11.00 35.80 -10.63
CA LEU A 70 -11.12 37.10 -9.96
C LEU A 70 -10.58 38.25 -10.82
N THR A 71 -9.53 38.02 -11.60
CA THR A 71 -8.90 39.04 -12.45
C THR A 71 -9.58 39.21 -13.81
N ALA A 72 -10.56 38.37 -14.16
CA ALA A 72 -11.16 38.37 -15.48
C ALA A 72 -11.93 39.67 -15.82
N ALA A 73 -12.25 40.53 -14.84
CA ALA A 73 -12.80 41.88 -15.04
C ALA A 73 -14.03 41.97 -15.98
N GLY A 74 -14.81 40.88 -16.09
CA GLY A 74 -15.99 40.80 -16.96
C GLY A 74 -15.73 40.26 -18.38
N ASP A 75 -14.49 39.90 -18.73
CA ASP A 75 -14.17 39.17 -19.95
C ASP A 75 -14.70 37.73 -19.85
N GLY A 76 -15.74 37.43 -20.62
CA GLY A 76 -16.39 36.11 -20.65
C GLY A 76 -15.43 34.98 -21.04
N ASP A 77 -14.47 35.26 -21.92
CA ASP A 77 -13.52 34.26 -22.41
C ASP A 77 -12.53 33.85 -21.30
N MET A 78 -12.09 34.82 -20.50
CA MET A 78 -11.24 34.59 -19.32
C MET A 78 -12.01 33.86 -18.21
N ILE A 79 -13.27 34.22 -17.99
CA ILE A 79 -14.14 33.55 -17.01
C ILE A 79 -14.33 32.08 -17.37
N ASP A 80 -14.61 31.76 -18.63
CA ASP A 80 -14.83 30.39 -19.07
C ASP A 80 -13.55 29.54 -19.00
N ARG A 81 -12.38 30.14 -19.32
CA ARG A 81 -11.08 29.49 -19.12
C ARG A 81 -10.81 29.21 -17.64
N ALA A 82 -11.07 30.17 -16.76
CA ALA A 82 -10.89 30.00 -15.32
C ALA A 82 -11.78 28.88 -14.76
N LYS A 83 -13.05 28.83 -15.17
CA LYS A 83 -13.98 27.76 -14.80
C LYS A 83 -13.49 26.40 -15.25
N LYS A 84 -13.04 26.27 -16.50
CA LYS A 84 -12.47 25.01 -17.01
C LYS A 84 -11.24 24.60 -16.20
N ALA A 85 -10.33 25.52 -15.93
CA ALA A 85 -9.12 25.25 -15.14
C ALA A 85 -9.45 24.82 -13.70
N MET A 86 -10.45 25.44 -13.06
CA MET A 86 -10.97 25.03 -11.76
C MET A 86 -11.51 23.59 -11.80
N VAL A 87 -12.36 23.28 -12.79
CA VAL A 87 -12.94 21.94 -12.94
C VAL A 87 -11.86 20.89 -13.13
N TYR A 88 -10.87 21.13 -14.00
CA TYR A 88 -9.77 20.19 -14.20
C TYR A 88 -8.94 19.97 -12.94
N SER A 89 -8.67 21.03 -12.16
CA SER A 89 -7.95 20.92 -10.89
C SER A 89 -8.72 20.08 -9.87
N ILE A 90 -10.04 20.29 -9.76
CA ILE A 90 -10.92 19.52 -8.88
C ILE A 90 -10.99 18.05 -9.31
N VAL A 91 -11.20 17.80 -10.60
CA VAL A 91 -11.29 16.44 -11.16
C VAL A 91 -9.99 15.67 -10.95
N GLY A 92 -8.82 16.33 -11.15
CA GLY A 92 -7.52 15.70 -10.90
C GLY A 92 -7.36 15.21 -9.45
N VAL A 93 -7.76 16.04 -8.48
CA VAL A 93 -7.74 15.65 -7.05
C VAL A 93 -8.76 14.53 -6.78
N LEU A 94 -9.96 14.61 -7.34
CA LEU A 94 -10.99 13.58 -7.20
C LEU A 94 -10.52 12.21 -7.70
N VAL A 95 -9.93 12.17 -8.90
CA VAL A 95 -9.37 10.94 -9.49
C VAL A 95 -8.28 10.34 -8.61
N ALA A 96 -7.41 11.19 -8.06
CA ALA A 96 -6.36 10.75 -7.13
C ALA A 96 -6.95 10.11 -5.87
N LEU A 97 -7.99 10.70 -5.27
CA LEU A 97 -8.69 10.15 -4.10
C LEU A 97 -9.36 8.81 -4.40
N ILE A 98 -9.94 8.64 -5.60
CA ILE A 98 -10.54 7.37 -6.03
C ILE A 98 -9.48 6.26 -6.08
N GLY A 99 -8.26 6.55 -6.55
CA GLY A 99 -7.17 5.59 -6.55
C GLY A 99 -6.85 5.01 -5.17
N LEU A 100 -6.99 5.84 -4.12
CA LEU A 100 -6.80 5.43 -2.72
C LEU A 100 -7.90 4.46 -2.27
N VAL A 101 -9.15 4.70 -2.66
CA VAL A 101 -10.29 3.81 -2.39
C VAL A 101 -10.10 2.46 -3.05
N VAL A 102 -9.66 2.44 -4.32
CA VAL A 102 -9.43 1.19 -5.08
C VAL A 102 -8.36 0.33 -4.41
N ILE A 103 -7.24 0.91 -3.97
CA ILE A 103 -6.19 0.14 -3.29
C ILE A 103 -6.70 -0.44 -1.97
N ARG A 104 -7.45 0.33 -1.18
CA ARG A 104 -8.05 -0.17 0.07
C ARG A 104 -9.05 -1.29 -0.20
N ALA A 105 -9.85 -1.19 -1.27
CA ALA A 105 -10.76 -2.25 -1.68
C ALA A 105 -9.99 -3.52 -2.08
N VAL A 106 -8.94 -3.39 -2.90
CA VAL A 106 -8.08 -4.52 -3.31
C VAL A 106 -7.39 -5.14 -2.09
N GLN A 107 -6.86 -4.33 -1.17
CA GLN A 107 -6.27 -4.80 0.08
C GLN A 107 -7.28 -5.53 0.97
N GLY A 108 -8.52 -5.05 1.05
CA GLY A 108 -9.60 -5.73 1.78
C GLY A 108 -9.94 -7.09 1.18
N LEU A 109 -10.04 -7.17 -0.15
CA LEU A 109 -10.33 -8.42 -0.86
C LEU A 109 -9.17 -9.43 -0.76
N LEU A 110 -7.93 -8.98 -0.90
CA LEU A 110 -6.74 -9.84 -0.81
C LEU A 110 -6.36 -10.19 0.63
N GLY A 111 -6.62 -9.29 1.59
CA GLY A 111 -6.40 -9.49 3.01
C GLY A 111 -7.41 -10.45 3.64
N ALA A 112 -8.66 -10.47 3.14
CA ALA A 112 -9.68 -11.43 3.56
C ALA A 112 -9.33 -12.89 3.21
N SER A 113 -8.39 -13.13 2.28
CA SER A 113 -8.04 -14.46 1.79
C SER A 113 -6.98 -15.19 2.63
N ARG A 114 -6.49 -14.61 3.75
CA ARG A 114 -5.42 -15.19 4.59
C ARG A 114 -5.89 -15.75 5.93
N THR A 115 -7.20 -15.92 6.12
CA THR A 115 -7.79 -16.37 7.39
C THR A 115 -8.40 -17.78 7.37
N PHE A 116 -8.02 -18.62 6.40
CA PHE A 116 -8.34 -20.05 6.44
C PHE A 116 -7.10 -20.87 6.14
#